data_AF-A0A1B8ZLX7-F1
#
_entry.id   AF-A0A1B8ZLX7-F1
#
_cell.length_a   1.000
_cell.length_b   1.000
_cell.length_c   1.000
_cell.angle_alpha   90.00
_cell.angle_beta   90.00
_cell.angle_gamma   90.00
#
_symmetry.space_group_name_H-M   'P 1'
#
loop_
_entity.id
_entity.type
_entity.pdbx_description
1 polymer ?
#
loop_
_entity_poly.entity_id
_entity_poly.type
_entity_poly.pdbx_seq_one_letter_code
_entity_poly.pdbx_strand_id
1 'polypeptide(L)'
;MKKLFLLLLTGFLFIGCSSDDETIYDYIGTWSGTYEGADKGVWNFVVDNTGKVSGTMHSEVSNENYNISGTLNNTGDLNGTVGLPSKGEFKGKLNPDKKGNGSWSNSLPTPAQYGTWKGDKK
;
A
#
# COMPACT_ATOMS: atom_id res chain seq x y z
N MET A 1 -24.77 -64.56 11.56
CA MET A 1 -25.13 -63.16 11.93
C MET A 1 -23.88 -62.39 12.30
N LYS A 2 -23.90 -61.07 12.03
CA LYS A 2 -22.83 -60.06 12.18
C LYS A 2 -21.84 -59.99 11.01
N LYS A 3 -22.24 -59.20 10.01
CA LYS A 3 -21.37 -58.58 9.01
C LYS A 3 -20.72 -57.36 9.67
N LEU A 4 -19.39 -57.34 9.77
CA LEU A 4 -18.64 -56.13 10.05
C LEU A 4 -17.74 -55.90 8.83
N PHE A 5 -18.13 -54.95 8.00
CA PHE A 5 -17.32 -54.49 6.87
C PHE A 5 -17.10 -53.00 7.09
N LEU A 6 -15.87 -52.65 7.49
CA LEU A 6 -15.37 -51.28 7.50
C LEU A 6 -15.36 -50.74 6.07
N LEU A 7 -15.65 -49.44 5.89
CA LEU A 7 -14.72 -48.44 5.34
C LEU A 7 -15.47 -47.20 4.80
N LEU A 8 -14.90 -46.05 5.15
CA LEU A 8 -14.80 -44.83 4.36
C LEU A 8 -16.09 -44.09 3.99
N LEU A 9 -16.42 -43.08 4.79
CA LEU A 9 -16.58 -41.73 4.23
C LEU A 9 -16.23 -40.69 5.30
N THR A 10 -14.93 -40.55 5.57
CA THR A 10 -14.36 -39.31 6.11
C THR A 10 -14.64 -38.22 5.09
N GLY A 11 -15.78 -37.55 5.25
CA GLY A 11 -16.10 -36.34 4.51
C GLY A 11 -14.97 -35.34 4.74
N PHE A 12 -14.23 -35.07 3.68
CA PHE A 12 -13.34 -33.93 3.56
C PHE A 12 -14.12 -32.66 3.92
N LEU A 13 -13.98 -32.23 5.16
CA LEU A 13 -14.23 -30.86 5.57
C LEU A 13 -12.94 -30.33 6.22
N PHE A 14 -11.84 -30.44 5.48
CA PHE A 14 -10.82 -29.41 5.56
C PHE A 14 -11.42 -28.19 4.86
N ILE A 15 -12.32 -27.49 5.54
CA ILE A 15 -12.52 -26.07 5.27
C ILE A 15 -11.15 -25.49 5.60
N GLY A 16 -10.33 -25.31 4.56
CA GLY A 16 -9.04 -24.69 4.67
C GLY A 16 -9.25 -23.35 5.34
N CYS A 17 -8.83 -23.27 6.60
CA CYS A 17 -8.59 -22.01 7.24
C CYS A 17 -7.40 -21.42 6.47
N SER A 18 -7.66 -20.68 5.39
CA SER A 18 -6.71 -19.64 4.99
C SER A 18 -6.82 -18.58 6.06
N SER A 19 -6.16 -18.84 7.19
CA SER A 19 -5.68 -17.76 8.03
C SER A 19 -4.65 -17.04 7.18
N ASP A 20 -5.15 -16.20 6.28
CA ASP A 20 -4.42 -15.09 5.72
C ASP A 20 -4.16 -14.18 6.93
N ASP A 21 -3.17 -14.58 7.73
CA ASP A 21 -2.69 -13.77 8.84
C ASP A 21 -2.17 -12.50 8.19
N GLU A 22 -2.97 -11.44 8.22
CA GLU A 22 -2.62 -10.13 7.71
C GLU A 22 -1.37 -9.64 8.46
N THR A 23 -0.22 -9.83 7.84
CA THR A 23 1.07 -9.43 8.40
C THR A 23 1.65 -8.27 7.62
N ILE A 24 2.35 -7.38 8.33
CA ILE A 24 3.04 -6.26 7.70
C ILE A 24 4.18 -6.71 6.75
N TYR A 25 4.64 -7.97 6.87
CA TYR A 25 5.80 -8.51 6.17
C TYR A 25 5.68 -8.48 4.64
N ASP A 26 4.46 -8.64 4.11
CA ASP A 26 4.20 -8.57 2.67
C ASP A 26 4.50 -7.18 2.10
N TYR A 27 4.47 -6.15 2.94
CA TYR A 27 4.63 -4.76 2.53
C TYR A 27 6.00 -4.17 2.84
N ILE A 28 6.77 -4.74 3.77
CA ILE A 28 8.12 -4.26 4.15
C ILE A 28 9.02 -4.20 2.92
N GLY A 29 9.70 -3.08 2.71
CA GLY A 29 10.66 -2.91 1.62
C GLY A 29 10.48 -1.61 0.85
N THR A 30 11.16 -1.53 -0.29
CA THR A 30 11.14 -0.34 -1.14
C THR A 30 10.02 -0.43 -2.16
N TRP A 31 9.22 0.63 -2.23
CA TRP A 31 8.18 0.84 -3.22
C TRP A 31 8.51 2.06 -4.06
N SER A 32 8.09 2.05 -5.31
CA SER A 32 8.24 3.20 -6.20
C SER A 32 7.18 3.22 -7.29
N GLY A 33 6.93 4.39 -7.84
CA GLY A 33 5.98 4.52 -8.94
C GLY A 33 5.84 5.95 -9.44
N THR A 34 4.70 6.22 -10.04
CA THR A 34 4.36 7.50 -10.63
C THR A 34 3.11 8.08 -10.00
N TYR A 35 2.97 9.40 -10.06
CA TYR A 35 1.74 10.10 -9.75
C TYR A 35 1.37 11.04 -10.90
N GLU A 36 0.08 11.33 -11.00
CA GLU A 36 -0.51 12.19 -12.03
C GLU A 36 -1.71 12.97 -11.46
N GLY A 37 -2.21 13.96 -12.19
CA GLY A 37 -3.31 14.84 -11.78
C GLY A 37 -2.98 16.31 -12.05
N ALA A 38 -3.20 17.17 -11.05
CA ALA A 38 -2.82 18.59 -11.13
C ALA A 38 -1.30 18.82 -11.17
N ASP A 39 -0.52 17.81 -10.78
CA ASP A 39 0.93 17.69 -10.94
C ASP A 39 1.26 16.23 -11.34
N LYS A 40 2.49 15.97 -11.77
CA LYS A 40 2.95 14.63 -12.12
C LYS A 40 4.42 14.41 -11.82
N GLY A 41 4.79 13.15 -11.64
CA GLY A 41 6.18 12.74 -11.55
C GLY A 41 6.33 11.38 -10.91
N VAL A 42 7.44 11.21 -10.18
CA VAL A 42 7.86 9.94 -9.59
C VAL A 42 7.90 10.00 -8.08
N TRP A 43 7.71 8.86 -7.44
CA TRP A 43 7.84 8.71 -5.99
C TRP A 43 8.54 7.40 -5.63
N ASN A 44 9.15 7.37 -4.45
CA ASN A 44 9.68 6.16 -3.83
C ASN A 44 9.56 6.27 -2.31
N PHE A 45 9.29 5.16 -1.62
CA PHE A 45 9.33 5.10 -0.16
C PHE A 45 9.76 3.71 0.33
N VAL A 46 10.14 3.67 1.60
CA VAL A 46 10.40 2.43 2.34
C VAL A 46 9.31 2.24 3.39
N VAL A 47 8.80 1.01 3.47
CA VAL A 47 7.99 0.52 4.60
C VAL A 47 8.91 -0.27 5.52
N ASP A 48 9.03 0.12 6.78
CA ASP A 48 9.80 -0.63 7.77
C ASP A 48 8.95 -1.70 8.49
N ASN A 49 9.60 -2.47 9.37
CA ASN A 49 8.97 -3.56 10.11
C ASN A 49 7.93 -3.10 11.16
N THR A 50 7.83 -1.80 11.42
CA THR A 50 6.80 -1.21 12.29
C THR A 50 5.63 -0.64 11.49
N GLY A 51 5.68 -0.72 10.16
CA GLY A 51 4.72 -0.09 9.27
C GLY A 51 4.96 1.41 9.06
N LYS A 52 6.09 1.97 9.52
CA LYS A 52 6.44 3.36 9.23
C LYS A 52 6.82 3.49 7.76
N VAL A 53 6.34 4.57 7.15
CA VAL A 53 6.62 4.93 5.76
C VAL A 53 7.48 6.18 5.71
N SER A 54 8.58 6.11 4.94
CA SER A 54 9.46 7.25 4.69
C SER A 54 9.99 7.23 3.26
N GLY A 55 9.91 8.35 2.56
CA GLY A 55 10.32 8.43 1.16
C GLY A 55 10.31 9.84 0.60
N THR A 56 10.34 9.93 -0.73
CA THR A 56 10.31 11.18 -1.47
C THR A 56 9.42 11.08 -2.71
N MET A 57 8.91 12.22 -3.15
CA MET A 57 8.38 12.40 -4.49
C MET A 57 9.10 13.56 -5.19
N HIS A 58 9.13 13.50 -6.51
CA HIS A 58 9.72 14.51 -7.36
C HIS A 58 8.71 14.92 -8.45
N SER A 59 8.46 16.23 -8.55
CA SER A 59 7.60 16.80 -9.58
C SER A 59 8.37 17.03 -10.87
N GLU A 60 7.85 16.50 -11.98
CA GLU A 60 8.34 16.80 -13.33
C GLU A 60 7.92 18.20 -13.81
N VAL A 61 6.91 18.80 -13.17
CA VAL A 61 6.35 20.10 -13.59
C VAL A 61 7.10 21.25 -12.92
N SER A 62 7.27 21.18 -11.59
CA SER A 62 7.98 22.22 -10.82
C SER A 62 9.46 21.93 -10.62
N ASN A 63 9.93 20.70 -10.92
CA ASN A 63 11.27 20.22 -10.62
C ASN A 63 11.62 20.28 -9.12
N GLU A 64 10.60 20.17 -8.25
CA GLU A 64 10.75 20.18 -6.79
C GLU A 64 10.73 18.76 -6.22
N ASN A 65 11.30 18.63 -5.01
CA ASN A 65 11.25 17.39 -4.23
C ASN A 65 10.44 17.60 -2.96
N TYR A 66 9.63 16.61 -2.61
CA TYR A 66 8.84 16.59 -1.39
C TYR A 66 9.09 15.31 -0.60
N ASN A 67 9.06 15.40 0.72
CA ASN A 67 9.16 14.24 1.59
C ASN A 67 7.80 13.54 1.69
N ILE A 68 7.81 12.21 1.70
CA ILE A 68 6.67 11.36 2.06
C ILE A 68 6.94 10.78 3.45
N SER A 69 5.98 10.92 4.35
CA SER A 69 6.03 10.28 5.67
C SER A 69 4.65 9.79 6.09
N GLY A 70 4.56 8.66 6.78
CA GLY A 70 3.27 8.10 7.17
C GLY A 70 3.35 6.75 7.85
N THR A 71 2.22 6.05 7.84
CA THR A 71 2.07 4.69 8.35
C THR A 71 1.33 3.82 7.34
N LEU A 72 1.63 2.53 7.41
CA LEU A 72 0.97 1.44 6.71
C LEU A 72 0.53 0.42 7.75
N ASN A 73 -0.72 -0.03 7.69
CA ASN A 73 -1.21 -1.09 8.56
C ASN A 73 -1.08 -2.47 7.89
N ASN A 74 -1.50 -3.52 8.60
CA ASN A 74 -1.39 -4.90 8.14
C ASN A 74 -2.36 -5.25 6.99
N THR A 75 -3.39 -4.43 6.75
CA THR A 75 -4.32 -4.57 5.62
C THR A 75 -3.81 -3.86 4.35
N GLY A 76 -2.61 -3.26 4.41
CA GLY A 76 -2.00 -2.54 3.31
C GLY A 76 -2.52 -1.11 3.13
N ASP A 77 -3.28 -0.57 4.07
CA ASP A 77 -3.81 0.80 3.99
C ASP A 77 -2.74 1.81 4.37
N LEU A 78 -2.40 2.68 3.42
CA LEU A 78 -1.38 3.72 3.52
C LEU A 78 -2.01 5.04 3.91
N ASN A 79 -1.52 5.62 5.00
CA ASN A 79 -1.86 6.97 5.46
C ASN A 79 -0.57 7.79 5.57
N GLY A 80 -0.30 8.60 4.55
CA GLY A 80 0.87 9.45 4.49
C GLY A 80 0.54 10.92 4.27
N THR A 81 1.58 11.73 4.45
CA THR A 81 1.61 13.16 4.13
C THR A 81 2.76 13.45 3.20
N VAL A 82 2.60 14.53 2.43
CA VAL A 82 3.61 15.00 1.49
C VAL A 82 3.89 16.51 1.66
N GLY A 83 5.15 16.91 1.56
CA GLY A 83 5.57 18.32 1.53
C GLY A 83 6.57 18.75 2.62
N LEU A 84 6.99 20.02 2.54
CA LEU A 84 7.85 20.70 3.52
C LEU A 84 7.29 22.12 3.79
N PRO A 85 6.67 22.39 4.97
CA PRO A 85 6.13 21.43 5.94
C PRO A 85 4.98 20.61 5.34
N SER A 86 4.63 19.46 5.94
CA SER A 86 3.57 18.56 5.48
C SER A 86 2.25 19.31 5.25
N LYS A 87 1.84 19.43 3.98
CA LYS A 87 0.63 20.17 3.57
C LYS A 87 -0.31 19.35 2.68
N GLY A 88 0.20 18.27 2.12
CA GLY A 88 -0.57 17.35 1.30
C GLY A 88 -0.79 15.99 1.96
N GLU A 89 -1.82 15.29 1.52
CA GLU A 89 -2.08 13.90 1.86
C GLU A 89 -1.54 12.98 0.76
N PHE A 90 -1.06 11.81 1.17
CA PHE A 90 -0.64 10.73 0.28
C PHE A 90 -1.22 9.43 0.82
N LYS A 91 -2.36 9.00 0.29
CA LYS A 91 -3.16 7.87 0.80
C LYS A 91 -3.36 6.81 -0.26
N GLY A 92 -3.56 5.56 0.15
CA GLY A 92 -3.95 4.49 -0.78
C GLY A 92 -3.80 3.09 -0.20
N LYS A 93 -3.63 2.10 -1.07
CA LYS A 93 -3.52 0.70 -0.69
C LYS A 93 -2.34 0.03 -1.39
N LEU A 94 -1.55 -0.71 -0.62
CA LEU A 94 -0.55 -1.65 -1.11
C LEU A 94 -1.13 -3.06 -1.01
N ASN A 95 -0.83 -3.91 -1.99
CA ASN A 95 -1.35 -5.27 -2.05
C ASN A 95 -0.20 -6.29 -1.99
N PRO A 96 -0.43 -7.50 -1.45
CA PRO A 96 0.57 -8.56 -1.40
C PRO A 96 1.10 -9.00 -2.78
N ASP A 97 0.35 -8.73 -3.86
CA ASP A 97 0.76 -8.95 -5.25
C ASP A 97 1.82 -7.94 -5.75
N LYS A 98 2.36 -7.12 -4.84
CA LYS A 98 3.38 -6.09 -5.08
C LYS A 98 2.88 -4.90 -5.90
N LYS A 99 1.56 -4.70 -6.01
CA LYS A 99 0.95 -3.54 -6.65
C LYS A 99 0.36 -2.58 -5.62
N GLY A 100 0.52 -1.28 -5.85
CA GLY A 100 -0.08 -0.24 -5.02
C GLY A 100 -0.71 0.87 -5.85
N ASN A 101 -1.77 1.47 -5.34
CA ASN A 101 -2.39 2.65 -5.92
C ASN A 101 -3.11 3.50 -4.86
N GLY A 102 -3.38 4.76 -5.21
CA GLY A 102 -4.10 5.66 -4.33
C GLY A 102 -4.23 7.07 -4.86
N SER A 103 -4.41 8.01 -3.94
CA SER A 103 -4.62 9.43 -4.22
C SER A 103 -3.64 10.32 -3.46
N TRP A 104 -3.36 11.47 -4.03
CA TRP A 104 -2.68 12.56 -3.35
C TRP A 104 -3.54 13.82 -3.41
N SER A 105 -3.39 14.69 -2.42
CA SER A 105 -4.05 15.99 -2.39
C SER A 105 -3.16 17.03 -1.75
N ASN A 106 -3.30 18.28 -2.15
CA ASN A 106 -2.65 19.42 -1.51
C ASN A 106 -3.65 20.58 -1.47
N SER A 107 -3.88 21.10 -0.27
CA SER A 107 -4.82 22.20 -0.05
C SER A 107 -4.31 23.54 -0.58
N LEU A 108 -3.02 23.66 -0.88
CA LEU A 108 -2.38 24.86 -1.41
C LEU A 108 -1.55 24.54 -2.66
N PRO A 109 -1.55 25.41 -3.69
CA PRO A 109 -2.28 26.68 -3.79
C PRO A 109 -3.80 26.50 -3.91
N THR A 110 -4.56 27.61 -3.87
CA THR A 110 -6.00 27.60 -4.15
C THR A 110 -6.24 27.88 -5.65
N PRO A 111 -7.01 27.06 -6.38
CA PRO A 111 -7.78 25.90 -5.91
C PRO A 111 -6.91 24.70 -5.56
N ALA A 112 -7.37 23.91 -4.59
CA ALA A 112 -6.67 22.71 -4.12
C ALA A 112 -6.33 21.76 -5.28
N GLN A 113 -5.16 21.14 -5.18
CA GLN A 113 -4.61 20.23 -6.16
C GLN A 113 -4.79 18.79 -5.70
N TYR A 114 -4.99 17.88 -6.65
CA TYR A 114 -5.21 16.47 -6.36
C TYR A 114 -4.85 15.61 -7.57
N GLY A 115 -4.74 14.32 -7.31
CA GLY A 115 -4.51 13.33 -8.35
C GLY A 115 -4.38 11.91 -7.79
N THR A 116 -3.86 11.03 -8.64
CA THR A 116 -3.72 9.60 -8.36
C THR A 116 -2.27 9.16 -8.45
N TRP A 117 -1.94 8.05 -7.81
CA TRP A 117 -0.65 7.40 -7.92
C TRP A 117 -0.80 5.90 -8.09
N LYS A 118 0.22 5.30 -8.71
CA LYS A 118 0.39 3.85 -8.85
C LYS A 118 1.84 3.49 -8.66
N GLY A 119 2.13 2.27 -8.22
CA GLY A 119 3.50 1.79 -8.12
C GLY A 119 3.62 0.33 -7.76
N ASP A 120 4.87 -0.09 -7.65
CA ASP A 120 5.29 -1.46 -7.49
C ASP A 120 6.32 -1.61 -6.37
N LYS A 121 6.31 -2.76 -5.70
CA LYS A 121 7.40 -3.17 -4.80
C LYS A 121 8.60 -3.64 -5.62
N LYS A 122 9.80 -3.15 -5.28
CA LYS A 122 11.06 -3.60 -5.91
C LYS A 122 11.54 -4.95 -5.38
#